data_AF-A0A3B9P7C2-F1
#
_entry.id   AF-A0A3B9P7C2-F1
#
_cell.length_a   1.000
_cell.length_b   1.000
_cell.length_c   1.000
_cell.angle_alpha   90.00
_cell.angle_beta   90.00
_cell.angle_gamma   90.00
#
_symmetry.space_group_name_H-M   'P 1'
#
loop_
_entity.id
_entity.type
_entity.pdbx_description
1 polymer ?
#
loop_
_entity_poly.entity_id
_entity_poly.type
_entity_poly.pdbx_seq_one_letter_code
_entity_poly.pdbx_strand_id
1 'polypeptide(L)'
;MVAFENFKPILRFGWRLLRLGILLTLLVFFTVGSIVPPSGLESQAYAYTRHIEFDYGAWTLDAIAAKLSNWALSLNRFLPDKAQSQLVLDTLSQVSLVNNLQTELLLIYANPNIENPHTASKIVQVELEKAQQKLSDLAPLAESILQSQLMSVVSEAGLGGLGQVFPPSLYQFSDTPQSLVISPREEISQVLDISLLPVLDADDMDALETLVFQELNHAALVVPIGGVGTYPTMVMQTADIVWLTEVIAHEWIHNYLTLRPLGINYYTTPELRTINETTASLAGKELGRLILQKYYPAYLPPEEEPGQNKAAPSTSALEMAPESFDFRAEMRKTRVEVDRLLEQGQIEQAESYMEARRQVFWENGFLIRKLNQAYFAFYGAYNDAPGGGAAGEDPVGPAVQAFRDKFTSLSDFLKAIAWVNSYADLLGLLSG
;
A
#
# COMPACT_ATOMS: atom_id res chain seq x y z
N MET A 1 56.64 -12.32 22.75
CA MET A 1 55.84 -13.12 21.80
C MET A 1 54.95 -14.11 22.57
N VAL A 2 54.10 -13.62 23.49
CA VAL A 2 53.22 -14.45 24.37
C VAL A 2 51.78 -13.88 24.46
N ALA A 3 51.51 -12.67 23.94
CA ALA A 3 50.19 -12.04 24.05
C ALA A 3 49.18 -12.45 22.96
N PHE A 4 49.61 -13.16 21.89
CA PHE A 4 48.75 -13.49 20.75
C PHE A 4 48.08 -14.88 20.82
N GLU A 5 48.49 -15.75 21.74
CA GLU A 5 47.90 -17.11 21.85
C GLU A 5 46.61 -17.15 22.67
N ASN A 6 46.39 -16.20 23.58
CA ASN A 6 45.19 -16.17 24.44
C ASN A 6 43.96 -15.54 23.77
N PHE A 7 44.09 -14.91 22.60
CA PHE A 7 42.95 -14.29 21.88
C PHE A 7 42.15 -15.26 21.01
N LYS A 8 42.80 -16.32 20.49
CA LYS A 8 42.15 -17.32 19.63
C LYS A 8 40.99 -18.09 20.29
N PRO A 9 41.06 -18.53 21.56
CA PRO A 9 39.95 -19.24 22.20
C PRO A 9 38.76 -18.31 22.48
N ILE A 10 39.01 -17.05 22.86
CA ILE A 10 37.97 -16.05 23.11
C ILE A 10 37.23 -15.67 21.82
N LEU A 11 37.97 -15.46 20.72
CA LEU A 11 37.35 -15.21 19.41
C LEU A 11 36.51 -16.40 18.92
N ARG A 12 36.99 -17.62 19.11
CA ARG A 12 36.26 -18.85 18.74
C ARG A 12 35.01 -19.06 19.60
N PHE A 13 35.07 -18.71 20.87
CA PHE A 13 33.91 -18.75 21.77
C PHE A 13 32.86 -17.70 21.38
N GLY A 14 33.29 -16.47 21.09
CA GLY A 14 32.42 -15.41 20.56
C GLY A 14 31.76 -15.80 19.24
N TRP A 15 32.51 -16.41 18.30
CA TRP A 15 31.97 -16.90 17.03
C TRP A 15 30.94 -18.03 17.25
N ARG A 16 31.18 -18.93 18.22
CA ARG A 16 30.22 -20.00 18.56
C ARG A 16 28.93 -19.45 19.14
N LEU A 17 29.00 -18.45 20.02
CA LEU A 17 27.82 -17.78 20.56
C LEU A 17 27.06 -17.02 19.48
N LEU A 18 27.77 -16.34 18.57
CA LEU A 18 27.16 -15.68 17.41
C LEU A 18 26.47 -16.69 16.49
N ARG A 19 27.11 -17.84 16.17
CA ARG A 19 26.49 -18.93 15.39
C ARG A 19 25.25 -19.45 16.06
N LEU A 20 25.32 -19.73 17.36
CA LEU A 20 24.20 -20.26 18.13
C LEU A 20 23.05 -19.26 18.17
N GLY A 21 23.36 -17.97 18.36
CA GLY A 21 22.40 -16.88 18.27
C GLY A 21 21.71 -16.85 16.91
N ILE A 22 22.47 -16.81 15.82
CA ILE A 22 21.93 -16.84 14.44
C ILE A 22 21.08 -18.10 14.20
N LEU A 23 21.55 -19.28 14.63
CA LEU A 23 20.82 -20.53 14.50
C LEU A 23 19.51 -20.54 15.29
N LEU A 24 19.51 -20.01 16.51
CA LEU A 24 18.30 -19.90 17.34
C LEU A 24 17.33 -18.86 16.77
N THR A 25 17.84 -17.73 16.25
CA THR A 25 17.00 -16.73 15.58
C THR A 25 16.38 -17.31 14.31
N LEU A 26 17.16 -18.03 13.50
CA LEU A 26 16.65 -18.74 12.32
C LEU A 26 15.64 -19.83 12.73
N LEU A 27 15.92 -20.60 13.77
CA LEU A 27 15.00 -21.64 14.25
C LEU A 27 13.67 -21.04 14.72
N VAL A 28 13.71 -19.95 15.50
CA VAL A 28 12.52 -19.20 15.90
C VAL A 28 11.79 -18.69 14.67
N PHE A 29 12.50 -18.05 13.73
CA PHE A 29 11.93 -17.55 12.48
C PHE A 29 11.23 -18.64 11.66
N PHE A 30 11.81 -19.84 11.55
CA PHE A 30 11.20 -20.99 10.86
C PHE A 30 10.05 -21.66 11.65
N THR A 31 10.01 -21.52 12.98
CA THR A 31 8.93 -22.11 13.81
C THR A 31 7.73 -21.20 14.03
N VAL A 32 7.87 -19.88 13.85
CA VAL A 32 6.76 -18.92 14.03
C VAL A 32 5.64 -19.12 13.00
N GLY A 33 5.93 -19.70 11.83
CA GLY A 33 4.92 -20.09 10.83
C GLY A 33 4.13 -21.37 11.15
N SER A 34 4.35 -22.00 12.31
CA SER A 34 3.69 -23.27 12.71
C SER A 34 2.70 -23.11 13.87
N ILE A 35 2.24 -21.89 14.16
CA ILE A 35 1.16 -21.68 15.11
C ILE A 35 -0.14 -22.03 14.37
N VAL A 36 -0.70 -23.19 14.67
CA VAL A 36 -2.10 -23.50 14.31
C VAL A 36 -2.94 -22.42 14.97
N PRO A 37 -3.66 -21.56 14.21
CA PRO A 37 -4.47 -20.54 14.82
C PRO A 37 -5.48 -21.23 15.76
N PRO A 38 -5.71 -20.72 16.97
CA PRO A 38 -6.77 -21.25 17.82
C PRO A 38 -8.09 -21.25 17.04
N SER A 39 -8.96 -22.21 17.31
CA SER A 39 -10.30 -22.29 16.69
C SER A 39 -11.00 -20.92 16.74
N GLY A 40 -11.52 -20.44 15.61
CA GLY A 40 -12.11 -19.11 15.52
C GLY A 40 -12.28 -18.64 14.08
N LEU A 41 -12.67 -17.37 13.90
CA LEU A 41 -12.80 -16.73 12.60
C LEU A 41 -11.50 -16.82 11.79
N GLU A 42 -10.39 -16.44 12.40
CA GLU A 42 -9.05 -16.42 11.79
C GLU A 42 -8.65 -17.80 11.23
N SER A 43 -8.75 -18.87 12.05
CA SER A 43 -8.43 -20.22 11.60
C SER A 43 -9.28 -20.68 10.41
N GLN A 44 -10.55 -20.29 10.34
CA GLN A 44 -11.45 -20.69 9.25
C GLN A 44 -11.17 -19.90 7.98
N ALA A 45 -10.96 -18.59 8.09
CA ALA A 45 -10.60 -17.75 6.96
C ALA A 45 -9.26 -18.20 6.32
N TYR A 46 -8.25 -18.54 7.13
CA TYR A 46 -7.00 -19.13 6.64
C TYR A 46 -7.20 -20.51 6.01
N ALA A 47 -8.14 -21.33 6.52
CA ALA A 47 -8.44 -22.63 5.89
C ALA A 47 -8.98 -22.47 4.45
N TYR A 48 -9.75 -21.40 4.18
CA TYR A 48 -10.25 -21.12 2.83
C TYR A 48 -9.21 -20.49 1.90
N THR A 49 -8.23 -19.77 2.44
CA THR A 49 -7.30 -18.96 1.64
C THR A 49 -5.91 -19.57 1.46
N ARG A 50 -5.53 -20.59 2.24
CA ARG A 50 -4.18 -21.19 2.26
C ARG A 50 -3.51 -21.51 0.93
N HIS A 51 -4.29 -21.84 -0.09
CA HIS A 51 -3.81 -22.21 -1.41
C HIS A 51 -3.54 -21.00 -2.33
N ILE A 52 -3.99 -19.82 -1.92
CA ILE A 52 -3.90 -18.54 -2.66
C ILE A 52 -3.32 -17.42 -1.78
N GLU A 53 -2.66 -17.76 -0.67
CA GLU A 53 -1.95 -16.79 0.17
C GLU A 53 -0.62 -16.37 -0.46
N PHE A 54 -0.24 -15.11 -0.25
CA PHE A 54 1.01 -14.57 -0.75
C PHE A 54 2.21 -15.01 0.10
N ASP A 55 3.27 -15.51 -0.55
CA ASP A 55 4.50 -15.92 0.12
C ASP A 55 5.47 -14.73 0.29
N TYR A 56 5.28 -13.97 1.37
CA TYR A 56 6.21 -12.90 1.74
C TYR A 56 7.63 -13.39 2.03
N GLY A 57 7.81 -14.64 2.48
CA GLY A 57 9.12 -15.18 2.82
C GLY A 57 9.99 -15.38 1.60
N ALA A 58 9.46 -16.06 0.59
CA ALA A 58 10.12 -16.25 -0.70
C ALA A 58 10.38 -14.90 -1.38
N TRP A 59 9.34 -14.04 -1.46
CA TRP A 59 9.48 -12.72 -2.08
C TRP A 59 10.55 -11.86 -1.40
N THR A 60 10.60 -11.83 -0.06
CA THR A 60 11.58 -11.01 0.68
C THR A 60 13.01 -11.49 0.44
N LEU A 61 13.23 -12.80 0.37
CA LEU A 61 14.56 -13.37 0.08
C LEU A 61 15.02 -12.99 -1.33
N ASP A 62 14.14 -13.08 -2.32
CA ASP A 62 14.42 -12.70 -3.69
C ASP A 62 14.71 -11.20 -3.80
N ALA A 63 13.92 -10.36 -3.11
CA ALA A 63 14.11 -8.92 -3.08
C ALA A 63 15.46 -8.53 -2.45
N ILE A 64 15.83 -9.14 -1.32
CA ILE A 64 17.14 -8.91 -0.68
C ILE A 64 18.28 -9.31 -1.63
N ALA A 65 18.17 -10.46 -2.30
CA ALA A 65 19.18 -10.91 -3.26
C ALA A 65 19.34 -9.93 -4.42
N ALA A 66 18.22 -9.44 -4.97
CA ALA A 66 18.21 -8.42 -6.03
C ALA A 66 18.81 -7.08 -5.56
N LYS A 67 18.55 -6.65 -4.32
CA LYS A 67 19.14 -5.40 -3.80
C LYS A 67 20.64 -5.52 -3.55
N LEU A 68 21.13 -6.68 -3.12
CA LEU A 68 22.56 -6.92 -2.95
C LEU A 68 23.34 -6.88 -4.27
N SER A 69 22.78 -7.43 -5.36
CA SER A 69 23.41 -7.37 -6.68
C SER A 69 23.44 -5.94 -7.24
N ASN A 70 22.35 -5.19 -7.08
CA ASN A 70 22.22 -3.82 -7.58
C ASN A 70 23.09 -2.81 -6.81
N TRP A 71 23.23 -2.99 -5.49
CA TRP A 71 24.08 -2.13 -4.66
C TRP A 71 25.55 -2.15 -5.12
N ALA A 72 26.04 -3.30 -5.57
CA ALA A 72 27.40 -3.44 -6.09
C ALA A 72 27.66 -2.62 -7.38
N LEU A 73 26.60 -2.28 -8.13
CA LEU A 73 26.70 -1.57 -9.40
C LEU A 73 26.57 -0.05 -9.24
N SER A 74 25.69 0.45 -8.35
CA SER A 74 25.51 1.88 -7.94
C SER A 74 25.72 2.93 -9.07
N LEU A 75 25.28 2.63 -10.29
CA LEU A 75 25.59 3.43 -11.49
C LEU A 75 24.85 4.78 -11.50
N ASN A 76 23.72 4.88 -10.80
CA ASN A 76 22.91 6.10 -10.71
C ASN A 76 23.69 7.29 -10.12
N ARG A 77 24.65 7.05 -9.22
CA ARG A 77 25.46 8.11 -8.58
C ARG A 77 26.33 8.91 -9.55
N PHE A 78 26.53 8.42 -10.76
CA PHE A 78 27.33 9.07 -11.80
C PHE A 78 26.49 9.80 -12.84
N LEU A 79 25.16 9.72 -12.77
CA LEU A 79 24.25 10.39 -13.69
C LEU A 79 23.81 11.76 -13.12
N PRO A 80 23.77 12.82 -13.93
CA PRO A 80 23.14 14.08 -13.52
C PRO A 80 21.64 13.90 -13.22
N ASP A 81 21.10 14.67 -12.28
CA ASP A 81 19.69 14.57 -11.83
C ASP A 81 18.69 14.56 -12.99
N LYS A 82 18.89 15.41 -14.01
CA LYS A 82 18.01 15.44 -15.19
C LYS A 82 18.01 14.12 -15.97
N ALA A 83 19.17 13.47 -16.11
CA ALA A 83 19.28 12.17 -16.77
C ALA A 83 18.64 11.07 -15.91
N GLN A 84 18.77 11.17 -14.58
CA GLN A 84 18.09 10.26 -13.66
C GLN A 84 16.56 10.38 -13.78
N SER A 85 16.01 11.60 -13.72
CA SER A 85 14.57 11.83 -13.90
C SER A 85 14.07 11.31 -15.25
N GLN A 86 14.83 11.54 -16.34
CA GLN A 86 14.44 11.03 -17.65
C GLN A 86 14.39 9.50 -17.68
N LEU A 87 15.36 8.81 -17.05
CA LEU A 87 15.36 7.35 -16.99
C LEU A 87 14.13 6.80 -16.25
N VAL A 88 13.70 7.48 -15.18
CA VAL A 88 12.46 7.13 -14.48
C VAL A 88 11.25 7.29 -15.41
N LEU A 89 11.12 8.43 -16.09
CA LEU A 89 10.02 8.66 -17.04
C LEU A 89 10.02 7.68 -18.22
N ASP A 90 11.19 7.30 -18.73
CA ASP A 90 11.35 6.29 -19.77
C ASP A 90 10.89 4.91 -19.27
N THR A 91 11.20 4.58 -18.01
CA THR A 91 10.73 3.37 -17.35
C THR A 91 9.20 3.37 -17.23
N LEU A 92 8.59 4.47 -16.78
CA LEU A 92 7.13 4.58 -16.68
C LEU A 92 6.44 4.48 -18.05
N SER A 93 7.05 5.08 -19.08
CA SER A 93 6.57 4.94 -20.47
C SER A 93 6.65 3.49 -20.94
N GLN A 94 7.69 2.76 -20.52
CA GLN A 94 7.84 1.33 -20.80
C GLN A 94 6.78 0.49 -20.07
N VAL A 95 6.40 0.86 -18.83
CA VAL A 95 5.25 0.23 -18.13
C VAL A 95 3.96 0.43 -18.92
N SER A 96 3.68 1.66 -19.37
CA SER A 96 2.49 1.94 -20.18
C SER A 96 2.46 1.11 -21.46
N LEU A 97 3.59 0.95 -22.14
CA LEU A 97 3.70 0.09 -23.33
C LEU A 97 3.37 -1.37 -23.03
N VAL A 98 3.91 -1.94 -21.94
CA VAL A 98 3.62 -3.32 -21.52
C VAL A 98 2.14 -3.50 -21.24
N ASN A 99 1.53 -2.59 -20.48
CA ASN A 99 0.10 -2.65 -20.15
C ASN A 99 -0.78 -2.56 -21.41
N ASN A 100 -0.43 -1.70 -22.37
CA ASN A 100 -1.16 -1.58 -23.63
C ASN A 100 -1.07 -2.86 -24.47
N LEU A 101 0.11 -3.48 -24.56
CA LEU A 101 0.31 -4.74 -25.29
C LEU A 101 -0.43 -5.92 -24.62
N GLN A 102 -0.45 -5.97 -23.28
CA GLN A 102 -1.26 -6.94 -22.54
C GLN A 102 -2.75 -6.75 -22.80
N THR A 103 -3.23 -5.51 -22.81
CA THR A 103 -4.63 -5.17 -23.13
C THR A 103 -4.98 -5.57 -24.56
N GLU A 104 -4.11 -5.27 -25.53
CA GLU A 104 -4.29 -5.67 -26.94
C GLU A 104 -4.34 -7.20 -27.07
N LEU A 105 -3.45 -7.91 -26.39
CA LEU A 105 -3.45 -9.37 -26.35
C LEU A 105 -4.78 -9.91 -25.83
N LEU A 106 -5.28 -9.37 -24.71
CA LEU A 106 -6.56 -9.77 -24.14
C LEU A 106 -7.73 -9.50 -25.11
N LEU A 107 -7.75 -8.34 -25.77
CA LEU A 107 -8.76 -8.00 -26.76
C LEU A 107 -8.75 -8.95 -27.97
N ILE A 108 -7.58 -9.41 -28.42
CA ILE A 108 -7.48 -10.40 -29.51
C ILE A 108 -8.15 -11.71 -29.11
N TYR A 109 -7.92 -12.19 -27.89
CA TYR A 109 -8.52 -13.43 -27.40
C TYR A 109 -10.02 -13.30 -27.07
N ALA A 110 -10.47 -12.11 -26.66
CA ALA A 110 -11.88 -11.85 -26.34
C ALA A 110 -12.76 -11.58 -27.56
N ASN A 111 -12.19 -11.25 -28.73
CA ASN A 111 -12.95 -10.86 -29.92
C ASN A 111 -13.48 -12.09 -30.70
N PRO A 112 -14.80 -12.33 -30.74
CA PRO A 112 -15.39 -13.50 -31.40
C PRO A 112 -15.25 -13.48 -32.93
N ASN A 113 -14.90 -12.34 -33.53
CA ASN A 113 -14.71 -12.21 -34.98
C ASN A 113 -13.31 -12.65 -35.45
N ILE A 114 -12.40 -12.96 -34.51
CA ILE A 114 -11.07 -13.46 -34.83
C ILE A 114 -11.11 -14.99 -34.84
N GLU A 115 -11.07 -15.60 -36.02
CA GLU A 115 -11.18 -17.07 -36.17
C GLU A 115 -10.03 -17.84 -35.51
N ASN A 116 -8.81 -17.28 -35.51
CA ASN A 116 -7.64 -17.89 -34.88
C ASN A 116 -6.86 -16.85 -34.06
N PRO A 117 -7.28 -16.58 -32.82
CA PRO A 117 -6.64 -15.59 -31.94
C PRO A 117 -5.17 -15.88 -31.70
N HIS A 118 -4.79 -17.17 -31.63
CA HIS A 118 -3.42 -17.60 -31.36
C HIS A 118 -2.44 -17.25 -32.50
N THR A 119 -2.92 -17.20 -33.74
CA THR A 119 -2.11 -16.75 -34.88
C THR A 119 -2.10 -15.23 -34.97
N ALA A 120 -3.25 -14.59 -34.74
CA ALA A 120 -3.40 -13.14 -34.77
C ALA A 120 -2.56 -12.43 -33.69
N SER A 121 -2.41 -13.05 -32.50
CA SER A 121 -1.68 -12.49 -31.37
C SER A 121 -0.16 -12.59 -31.47
N LYS A 122 0.39 -13.36 -32.41
CA LYS A 122 1.81 -13.74 -32.40
C LYS A 122 2.77 -12.54 -32.49
N ILE A 123 2.40 -11.50 -33.23
CA ILE A 123 3.20 -10.26 -33.31
C ILE A 123 3.18 -9.53 -31.96
N VAL A 124 1.99 -9.37 -31.36
CA VAL A 124 1.80 -8.71 -30.06
C VAL A 124 2.56 -9.46 -28.96
N GLN A 125 2.54 -10.79 -28.96
CA GLN A 125 3.30 -11.60 -28.00
C GLN A 125 4.81 -11.34 -28.08
N VAL A 126 5.38 -11.30 -29.29
CA VAL A 126 6.82 -11.03 -29.49
C VAL A 126 7.19 -9.60 -29.05
N GLU A 127 6.34 -8.62 -29.34
CA GLU A 127 6.58 -7.24 -28.90
C GLU A 127 6.43 -7.09 -27.38
N LEU A 128 5.46 -7.81 -26.77
CA LEU A 128 5.28 -7.86 -25.33
C LEU A 128 6.51 -8.45 -24.63
N GLU A 129 7.02 -9.60 -25.09
CA GLU A 129 8.24 -10.22 -24.53
C GLU A 129 9.43 -9.27 -24.57
N LYS A 130 9.66 -8.58 -25.70
CA LYS A 130 10.73 -7.57 -25.81
C LYS A 130 10.51 -6.40 -24.87
N ALA A 131 9.28 -5.89 -24.80
CA ALA A 131 8.94 -4.76 -23.96
C ALA A 131 9.13 -5.10 -22.47
N GLN A 132 8.81 -6.33 -22.08
CA GLN A 132 8.92 -6.81 -20.71
C GLN A 132 10.38 -7.07 -20.32
N GLN A 133 11.20 -7.60 -21.24
CA GLN A 133 12.64 -7.73 -21.01
C GLN A 133 13.28 -6.35 -20.79
N LYS A 134 12.98 -5.38 -21.66
CA LYS A 134 13.50 -4.01 -21.52
C LYS A 134 13.05 -3.37 -20.21
N LEU A 135 11.83 -3.63 -19.77
CA LEU A 135 11.33 -3.14 -18.50
C LEU A 135 12.09 -3.75 -17.31
N SER A 136 12.37 -5.06 -17.36
CA SER A 136 13.17 -5.76 -16.34
C SER A 136 14.58 -5.19 -16.22
N ASP A 137 15.18 -4.76 -17.34
CA ASP A 137 16.51 -4.13 -17.35
C ASP A 137 16.49 -2.70 -16.77
N LEU A 138 15.40 -1.94 -16.98
CA LEU A 138 15.27 -0.54 -16.56
C LEU A 138 14.81 -0.39 -15.10
N ALA A 139 13.91 -1.25 -14.63
CA ALA A 139 13.25 -1.13 -13.34
C ALA A 139 14.24 -0.99 -12.16
N PRO A 140 15.31 -1.80 -12.03
CA PRO A 140 16.27 -1.66 -10.94
C PRO A 140 16.97 -0.28 -10.87
N LEU A 141 17.21 0.33 -12.02
CA LEU A 141 17.83 1.66 -12.10
C LEU A 141 16.83 2.74 -11.67
N ALA A 142 15.59 2.66 -12.15
CA ALA A 142 14.53 3.57 -11.75
C ALA A 142 14.25 3.50 -10.24
N GLU A 143 14.21 2.29 -9.66
CA GLU A 143 14.10 2.07 -8.21
C GLU A 143 15.23 2.78 -7.46
N SER A 144 16.48 2.57 -7.87
CA SER A 144 17.64 3.17 -7.20
C SER A 144 17.62 4.70 -7.26
N ILE A 145 17.18 5.27 -8.38
CA ILE A 145 17.02 6.72 -8.55
C ILE A 145 15.93 7.25 -7.62
N LEU A 146 14.73 6.69 -7.65
CA LEU A 146 13.60 7.13 -6.84
C LEU A 146 13.87 6.96 -5.34
N GLN A 147 14.52 5.87 -4.92
CA GLN A 147 15.03 5.71 -3.55
C GLN A 147 15.96 6.87 -3.16
N SER A 148 16.88 7.26 -4.06
CA SER A 148 17.83 8.35 -3.80
C SER A 148 17.15 9.71 -3.76
N GLN A 149 16.19 9.95 -4.66
CA GLN A 149 15.37 11.16 -4.71
C GLN A 149 14.55 11.33 -3.43
N LEU A 150 13.89 10.25 -2.97
CA LEU A 150 13.17 10.23 -1.70
C LEU A 150 14.10 10.53 -0.53
N MET A 151 15.26 9.87 -0.42
CA MET A 151 16.22 10.12 0.67
C MET A 151 16.73 11.56 0.68
N SER A 152 16.94 12.17 -0.49
CA SER A 152 17.31 13.58 -0.59
C SER A 152 16.20 14.49 -0.04
N VAL A 153 14.95 14.26 -0.42
CA VAL A 153 13.80 15.06 0.03
C VAL A 153 13.53 14.88 1.53
N VAL A 154 13.59 13.64 2.04
CA VAL A 154 13.42 13.35 3.47
C VAL A 154 14.52 14.03 4.29
N SER A 155 15.77 14.03 3.80
CA SER A 155 16.86 14.74 4.46
C SER A 155 16.62 16.25 4.50
N GLU A 156 16.14 16.84 3.40
CA GLU A 156 15.82 18.27 3.30
C GLU A 156 14.62 18.66 4.16
N ALA A 157 13.66 17.76 4.34
CA ALA A 157 12.51 17.94 5.23
C ALA A 157 12.87 17.89 6.72
N GLY A 158 14.13 17.61 7.10
CA GLY A 158 14.60 17.61 8.49
C GLY A 158 14.32 16.31 9.26
N LEU A 159 14.06 15.22 8.54
CA LEU A 159 13.83 13.87 9.08
C LEU A 159 15.12 13.04 9.20
N GLY A 160 16.27 13.58 8.77
CA GLY A 160 17.59 12.97 9.00
C GLY A 160 18.10 13.15 10.45
N GLY A 161 18.90 12.20 10.91
CA GLY A 161 19.64 12.27 12.17
C GLY A 161 21.13 12.02 11.95
N LEU A 162 22.00 12.79 12.61
CA LEU A 162 23.47 12.68 12.46
C LEU A 162 23.96 12.76 11.00
N GLY A 163 23.25 13.50 10.15
CA GLY A 163 23.57 13.65 8.73
C GLY A 163 23.14 12.48 7.84
N GLN A 164 22.34 11.53 8.35
CA GLN A 164 21.81 10.40 7.59
C GLN A 164 20.30 10.23 7.80
N VAL A 165 19.59 9.78 6.77
CA VAL A 165 18.18 9.40 6.86
C VAL A 165 18.09 7.94 7.27
N PHE A 166 17.25 7.64 8.28
CA PHE A 166 17.00 6.28 8.74
C PHE A 166 15.50 6.05 8.95
N PRO A 167 14.93 4.93 8.46
CA PRO A 167 15.60 3.88 7.69
C PRO A 167 15.94 4.31 6.26
N PRO A 168 16.96 3.71 5.61
CA PRO A 168 17.21 3.97 4.20
C PRO A 168 16.02 3.47 3.38
N SER A 169 15.66 4.19 2.32
CA SER A 169 14.63 3.70 1.38
C SER A 169 15.19 2.53 0.59
N LEU A 170 14.57 1.37 0.77
CA LEU A 170 14.74 0.18 -0.03
C LEU A 170 13.36 -0.31 -0.43
N TYR A 171 13.05 -0.28 -1.71
CA TYR A 171 11.78 -0.78 -2.23
C TYR A 171 11.98 -1.46 -3.57
N GLN A 172 11.12 -2.39 -3.94
CA GLN A 172 11.17 -3.10 -5.21
C GLN A 172 9.80 -3.06 -5.90
N PHE A 173 9.82 -2.84 -7.21
CA PHE A 173 8.65 -3.01 -8.05
C PHE A 173 8.32 -4.49 -8.18
N SER A 174 7.08 -4.85 -7.86
CA SER A 174 6.53 -6.17 -8.13
C SER A 174 5.02 -6.12 -8.20
N ASP A 175 4.43 -7.23 -8.63
CA ASP A 175 3.00 -7.44 -8.46
C ASP A 175 2.70 -7.52 -6.96
N THR A 176 1.88 -6.61 -6.46
CA THR A 176 1.51 -6.51 -5.06
C THR A 176 0.39 -7.49 -4.72
N PRO A 177 0.39 -8.09 -3.51
CA PRO A 177 -0.71 -8.95 -3.09
C PRO A 177 -2.02 -8.16 -3.07
N GLN A 178 -3.13 -8.88 -3.23
CA GLN A 178 -4.44 -8.35 -2.90
C GLN A 178 -4.74 -8.63 -1.42
N SER A 179 -5.53 -7.78 -0.77
CA SER A 179 -5.96 -8.01 0.61
C SER A 179 -7.40 -8.51 0.64
N LEU A 180 -7.65 -9.64 1.30
CA LEU A 180 -8.98 -10.02 1.75
C LEU A 180 -9.25 -9.35 3.09
N VAL A 181 -10.03 -8.28 3.04
CA VAL A 181 -10.50 -7.55 4.21
C VAL A 181 -11.77 -8.20 4.71
N ILE A 182 -11.82 -8.54 6.00
CA ILE A 182 -13.00 -9.10 6.65
C ILE A 182 -13.48 -8.14 7.75
N SER A 183 -14.78 -7.84 7.73
CA SER A 183 -15.47 -6.99 8.70
C SER A 183 -16.68 -7.73 9.29
N PRO A 184 -17.01 -7.51 10.57
CA PRO A 184 -18.33 -7.87 11.10
C PRO A 184 -19.44 -7.22 10.26
N ARG A 185 -20.64 -7.78 10.32
CA ARG A 185 -21.81 -7.22 9.61
C ARG A 185 -22.49 -6.14 10.44
N GLU A 186 -22.38 -6.26 11.76
CA GLU A 186 -22.98 -5.42 12.78
C GLU A 186 -22.28 -4.06 12.96
N GLU A 187 -21.00 -3.98 12.60
CA GLU A 187 -20.18 -2.78 12.73
C GLU A 187 -19.14 -2.72 11.62
N ILE A 188 -18.63 -1.52 11.33
CA ILE A 188 -17.57 -1.34 10.35
C ILE A 188 -16.23 -1.36 11.09
N SER A 189 -15.57 -2.51 11.05
CA SER A 189 -14.27 -2.73 11.67
C SER A 189 -13.53 -3.83 10.91
N GLN A 190 -12.26 -3.62 10.60
CA GLN A 190 -11.44 -4.65 9.94
C GLN A 190 -10.86 -5.55 11.03
N VAL A 191 -11.42 -6.76 11.14
CA VAL A 191 -11.06 -7.77 12.14
C VAL A 191 -10.06 -8.78 11.60
N LEU A 192 -9.95 -8.92 10.27
CA LEU A 192 -8.92 -9.73 9.63
C LEU A 192 -8.54 -9.15 8.26
N ASP A 193 -7.28 -9.34 7.90
CA ASP A 193 -6.68 -8.95 6.63
C ASP A 193 -5.73 -10.07 6.19
N ILE A 194 -6.05 -10.73 5.07
CA ILE A 194 -5.24 -11.82 4.53
C ILE A 194 -4.67 -11.40 3.18
N SER A 195 -3.34 -11.43 3.06
CA SER A 195 -2.66 -11.19 1.79
C SER A 195 -2.78 -12.38 0.85
N LEU A 196 -3.47 -12.17 -0.26
CA LEU A 196 -3.70 -13.13 -1.33
C LEU A 196 -2.74 -12.91 -2.49
N LEU A 197 -2.71 -13.85 -3.42
CA LEU A 197 -1.97 -13.72 -4.67
C LEU A 197 -2.36 -12.44 -5.46
N PRO A 198 -1.43 -11.81 -6.21
CA PRO A 198 -1.65 -10.49 -6.81
C PRO A 198 -2.77 -10.39 -7.85
N VAL A 199 -3.12 -11.51 -8.49
CA VAL A 199 -4.09 -11.54 -9.59
C VAL A 199 -5.09 -12.66 -9.34
N LEU A 200 -6.19 -12.31 -8.69
CA LEU A 200 -7.43 -13.08 -8.72
C LEU A 200 -8.35 -12.48 -9.79
N ASP A 201 -9.09 -13.31 -10.50
CA ASP A 201 -10.13 -12.81 -11.38
C ASP A 201 -11.39 -12.42 -10.58
N ALA A 202 -12.32 -11.72 -11.23
CA ALA A 202 -13.51 -11.19 -10.55
C ALA A 202 -14.42 -12.31 -10.02
N ASP A 203 -14.43 -13.47 -10.67
CA ASP A 203 -15.26 -14.62 -10.28
C ASP A 203 -14.67 -15.28 -9.02
N ASP A 204 -13.35 -15.47 -8.97
CA ASP A 204 -12.63 -15.98 -7.81
C ASP A 204 -12.77 -15.04 -6.60
N MET A 205 -12.65 -13.72 -6.82
CA MET A 205 -12.89 -12.73 -5.76
C MET A 205 -14.32 -12.84 -5.21
N ASP A 206 -15.33 -12.88 -6.08
CA ASP A 206 -16.72 -12.94 -5.63
C ASP A 206 -17.06 -14.26 -4.94
N ALA A 207 -16.53 -15.38 -5.44
CA ALA A 207 -16.68 -16.70 -4.82
C ALA A 207 -16.09 -16.72 -3.41
N LEU A 208 -14.86 -16.21 -3.22
CA LEU A 208 -14.20 -16.15 -1.92
C LEU A 208 -14.95 -15.23 -0.95
N GLU A 209 -15.36 -14.05 -1.39
CA GLU A 209 -16.12 -13.11 -0.56
C GLU A 209 -17.50 -13.66 -0.16
N THR A 210 -18.18 -14.32 -1.10
CA THR A 210 -19.47 -14.98 -0.84
C THR A 210 -19.32 -16.14 0.13
N LEU A 211 -18.22 -16.92 0.01
CA LEU A 211 -17.91 -17.99 0.95
C LEU A 211 -17.73 -17.44 2.37
N VAL A 212 -16.96 -16.36 2.54
CA VAL A 212 -16.81 -15.70 3.85
C VAL A 212 -18.15 -15.19 4.38
N PHE A 213 -18.98 -14.59 3.52
CA PHE A 213 -20.30 -14.10 3.91
C PHE A 213 -21.22 -15.22 4.39
N GLN A 214 -21.29 -16.33 3.66
CA GLN A 214 -22.21 -17.43 3.94
C GLN A 214 -21.76 -18.30 5.11
N GLU A 215 -20.47 -18.67 5.14
CA GLU A 215 -19.96 -19.65 6.11
C GLU A 215 -19.51 -18.99 7.41
N LEU A 216 -19.00 -17.75 7.34
CA LEU A 216 -18.47 -17.04 8.51
C LEU A 216 -19.41 -15.95 9.02
N ASN A 217 -20.49 -15.60 8.27
CA ASN A 217 -21.40 -14.49 8.60
C ASN A 217 -20.65 -13.15 8.77
N HIS A 218 -19.69 -12.87 7.87
CA HIS A 218 -18.91 -11.62 7.87
C HIS A 218 -18.93 -10.96 6.50
N ALA A 219 -18.88 -9.63 6.46
CA ALA A 219 -18.63 -8.92 5.21
C ALA A 219 -17.18 -9.13 4.80
N ALA A 220 -16.95 -9.34 3.50
CA ALA A 220 -15.61 -9.52 2.95
C ALA A 220 -15.43 -8.70 1.67
N LEU A 221 -14.20 -8.26 1.44
CA LEU A 221 -13.81 -7.58 0.20
C LEU A 221 -12.35 -7.86 -0.12
N VAL A 222 -12.09 -8.38 -1.31
CA VAL A 222 -10.77 -8.43 -1.92
C VAL A 222 -10.48 -7.07 -2.56
N VAL A 223 -9.40 -6.42 -2.10
CA VAL A 223 -8.95 -5.11 -2.57
C VAL A 223 -7.52 -5.18 -3.09
N PRO A 224 -7.19 -4.42 -4.16
CA PRO A 224 -5.81 -4.25 -4.57
C PRO A 224 -5.06 -3.37 -3.57
N ILE A 225 -3.77 -3.65 -3.36
CA ILE A 225 -2.89 -2.88 -2.50
C ILE A 225 -1.83 -2.18 -3.35
N GLY A 226 -1.60 -0.88 -3.13
CA GLY A 226 -0.63 -0.09 -3.88
C GLY A 226 0.83 -0.31 -3.47
N GLY A 227 1.07 -0.61 -2.20
CA GLY A 227 2.38 -0.92 -1.64
C GLY A 227 2.24 -1.67 -0.31
N VAL A 228 3.31 -2.33 0.11
CA VAL A 228 3.36 -3.04 1.39
C VAL A 228 4.64 -2.65 2.11
N GLY A 229 4.49 -2.14 3.33
CA GLY A 229 5.57 -1.69 4.23
C GLY A 229 6.50 -2.79 4.76
N THR A 230 6.77 -3.84 3.98
CA THR A 230 7.88 -4.76 4.19
C THR A 230 9.22 -4.05 4.00
N TYR A 231 10.33 -4.72 4.35
CA TYR A 231 11.67 -4.17 4.15
C TYR A 231 12.61 -5.20 3.49
N PRO A 232 12.93 -5.08 2.18
CA PRO A 232 12.54 -4.01 1.25
C PRO A 232 11.03 -3.90 1.04
N THR A 233 10.56 -2.68 0.83
CA THR A 233 9.14 -2.36 0.59
C THR A 233 8.69 -2.85 -0.77
N MET A 234 7.48 -3.40 -0.82
CA MET A 234 6.85 -3.78 -2.07
C MET A 234 6.07 -2.59 -2.62
N VAL A 235 6.24 -2.27 -3.91
CA VAL A 235 5.50 -1.18 -4.55
C VAL A 235 4.95 -1.68 -5.88
N MET A 236 3.67 -1.43 -6.12
CA MET A 236 3.02 -1.81 -7.38
C MET A 236 3.68 -1.06 -8.53
N GLN A 237 3.87 -1.76 -9.64
CA GLN A 237 4.34 -1.16 -10.87
C GLN A 237 3.25 -0.27 -11.50
N THR A 238 3.59 0.98 -11.81
CA THR A 238 2.67 1.95 -12.41
C THR A 238 3.36 2.79 -13.47
N ALA A 239 2.58 3.46 -14.32
CA ALA A 239 3.06 4.51 -15.24
C ALA A 239 2.81 5.93 -14.71
N ASP A 240 2.15 6.07 -13.55
CA ASP A 240 1.80 7.35 -12.94
C ASP A 240 2.87 7.80 -11.95
N ILE A 241 3.65 8.82 -12.32
CA ILE A 241 4.71 9.36 -11.46
C ILE A 241 4.15 10.06 -10.21
N VAL A 242 2.98 10.69 -10.29
CA VAL A 242 2.38 11.41 -9.17
C VAL A 242 2.03 10.41 -8.08
N TRP A 243 1.23 9.40 -8.45
CA TRP A 243 0.85 8.32 -7.56
C TRP A 243 2.08 7.55 -7.04
N LEU A 244 3.03 7.25 -7.92
CA LEU A 244 4.23 6.50 -7.53
C LEU A 244 5.03 7.23 -6.44
N THR A 245 5.26 8.54 -6.60
CA THR A 245 6.03 9.32 -5.62
C THR A 245 5.32 9.44 -4.27
N GLU A 246 3.98 9.46 -4.27
CA GLU A 246 3.17 9.41 -3.05
C GLU A 246 3.30 8.05 -2.36
N VAL A 247 3.15 6.94 -3.09
CA VAL A 247 3.21 5.59 -2.52
C VAL A 247 4.59 5.26 -1.96
N ILE A 248 5.68 5.52 -2.69
CA ILE A 248 7.03 5.24 -2.15
C ILE A 248 7.30 6.05 -0.86
N ALA A 249 6.72 7.24 -0.74
CA ALA A 249 6.85 8.07 0.44
C ALA A 249 5.94 7.56 1.57
N HIS A 250 4.68 7.22 1.27
CA HIS A 250 3.72 6.61 2.20
C HIS A 250 4.33 5.38 2.87
N GLU A 251 4.83 4.42 2.08
CA GLU A 251 5.44 3.21 2.61
C GLU A 251 6.73 3.48 3.40
N TRP A 252 7.49 4.51 3.02
CA TRP A 252 8.64 4.91 3.81
C TRP A 252 8.24 5.46 5.18
N ILE A 253 7.09 6.13 5.29
CA ILE A 253 6.56 6.59 6.58
C ILE A 253 6.17 5.40 7.45
N HIS A 254 5.58 4.34 6.89
CA HIS A 254 5.36 3.08 7.63
C HIS A 254 6.65 2.50 8.18
N ASN A 255 7.70 2.41 7.35
CA ASN A 255 9.02 1.95 7.78
C ASN A 255 9.64 2.86 8.86
N TYR A 256 9.46 4.17 8.73
CA TYR A 256 9.87 5.12 9.77
C TYR A 256 9.12 4.84 11.07
N LEU A 257 7.80 4.62 11.03
CA LEU A 257 6.99 4.38 12.22
C LEU A 257 7.19 2.98 12.83
N THR A 258 7.66 1.98 12.08
CA THR A 258 7.75 0.57 12.50
C THR A 258 8.37 0.36 13.89
N LEU A 259 9.45 1.08 14.22
CA LEU A 259 10.17 0.94 15.50
C LEU A 259 9.75 1.99 16.54
N ARG A 260 8.71 2.77 16.25
CA ARG A 260 8.15 3.81 17.11
C ARG A 260 6.82 3.33 17.69
N PRO A 261 6.36 3.91 18.82
CA PRO A 261 5.17 3.42 19.50
C PRO A 261 3.92 3.33 18.59
N LEU A 262 3.69 4.32 17.72
CA LEU A 262 2.56 4.28 16.78
C LEU A 262 2.63 3.11 15.79
N GLY A 263 3.82 2.76 15.28
CA GLY A 263 3.98 1.61 14.38
C GLY A 263 3.95 0.26 15.09
N ILE A 264 4.52 0.18 16.30
CA ILE A 264 4.48 -1.05 17.11
C ILE A 264 3.04 -1.45 17.43
N ASN A 265 2.16 -0.47 17.66
CA ASN A 265 0.75 -0.71 17.99
C ASN A 265 -0.20 -0.68 16.78
N TYR A 266 0.32 -0.78 15.54
CA TYR A 266 -0.48 -0.68 14.32
C TYR A 266 -1.69 -1.64 14.29
N TYR A 267 -1.49 -2.88 14.73
CA TYR A 267 -2.55 -3.91 14.77
C TYR A 267 -3.28 -4.00 16.13
N THR A 268 -3.07 -3.04 17.03
CA THR A 268 -3.63 -3.12 18.40
C THR A 268 -5.09 -2.66 18.47
N THR A 269 -5.43 -1.54 17.83
CA THR A 269 -6.83 -1.06 17.76
C THR A 269 -7.11 -0.42 16.39
N PRO A 270 -8.39 -0.38 15.94
CA PRO A 270 -8.77 0.30 14.70
C PRO A 270 -8.35 1.77 14.68
N GLU A 271 -8.44 2.47 15.80
CA GLU A 271 -8.06 3.89 15.89
C GLU A 271 -6.56 4.07 15.68
N LEU A 272 -5.71 3.23 16.27
CA LEU A 272 -4.27 3.32 16.07
C LEU A 272 -3.85 3.01 14.63
N ARG A 273 -4.54 2.05 13.99
CA ARG A 273 -4.38 1.80 12.56
C ARG A 273 -4.75 3.03 11.74
N THR A 274 -5.93 3.63 11.99
CA THR A 274 -6.37 4.85 11.30
C THR A 274 -5.41 6.03 11.55
N ILE A 275 -4.87 6.19 12.77
CA ILE A 275 -3.87 7.23 13.05
C ILE A 275 -2.61 7.01 12.22
N ASN A 276 -2.13 5.77 12.15
CA ASN A 276 -0.95 5.42 11.38
C ASN A 276 -1.17 5.63 9.88
N GLU A 277 -2.23 5.07 9.31
CA GLU A 277 -2.58 5.21 7.88
C GLU A 277 -2.80 6.68 7.48
N THR A 278 -3.54 7.44 8.29
CA THR A 278 -3.75 8.87 8.03
C THR A 278 -2.43 9.65 8.10
N THR A 279 -1.54 9.30 9.03
CA THR A 279 -0.19 9.89 9.12
C THR A 279 0.65 9.59 7.88
N ALA A 280 0.68 8.34 7.44
CA ALA A 280 1.40 7.91 6.26
C ALA A 280 0.86 8.56 4.98
N SER A 281 -0.45 8.70 4.87
CA SER A 281 -1.11 9.35 3.74
C SER A 281 -0.81 10.85 3.65
N LEU A 282 -0.96 11.60 4.76
CA LEU A 282 -0.61 13.03 4.82
C LEU A 282 0.88 13.28 4.48
N ALA A 283 1.77 12.54 5.15
CA ALA A 283 3.20 12.71 4.95
C ALA A 283 3.67 12.21 3.58
N GLY A 284 3.04 11.15 3.06
CA GLY A 284 3.27 10.61 1.73
C GLY A 284 2.94 11.63 0.64
N LYS A 285 1.79 12.30 0.74
CA LYS A 285 1.40 13.39 -0.17
C LYS A 285 2.38 14.56 -0.15
N GLU A 286 2.78 15.00 1.04
CA GLU A 286 3.73 16.11 1.19
C GLU A 286 5.12 15.77 0.62
N LEU A 287 5.68 14.61 0.97
CA LEU A 287 6.98 14.18 0.48
C LEU A 287 6.96 13.86 -1.02
N GLY A 288 5.90 13.19 -1.50
CA GLY A 288 5.69 12.92 -2.92
C GLY A 288 5.65 14.22 -3.73
N ARG A 289 4.90 15.22 -3.25
CA ARG A 289 4.86 16.56 -3.86
C ARG A 289 6.24 17.21 -3.89
N LEU A 290 7.04 17.11 -2.83
CA LEU A 290 8.41 17.63 -2.80
C LEU A 290 9.34 16.92 -3.81
N ILE A 291 9.18 15.61 -4.00
CA ILE A 291 9.90 14.87 -5.05
C ILE A 291 9.50 15.41 -6.44
N LEU A 292 8.21 15.57 -6.70
CA LEU A 292 7.72 16.11 -7.97
C LEU A 292 8.22 17.53 -8.22
N GLN A 293 8.13 18.43 -7.23
CA GLN A 293 8.63 19.81 -7.34
C GLN A 293 10.10 19.86 -7.73
N LYS A 294 10.92 18.98 -7.14
CA LYS A 294 12.37 18.99 -7.33
C LYS A 294 12.82 18.29 -8.60
N TYR A 295 12.24 17.13 -8.92
CA TYR A 295 12.75 16.24 -9.96
C TYR A 295 11.83 16.10 -11.18
N TYR A 296 10.53 16.39 -11.04
CA TYR A 296 9.50 16.21 -12.08
C TYR A 296 8.51 17.40 -12.15
N PRO A 297 8.97 18.66 -12.24
CA PRO A 297 8.10 19.83 -12.08
C PRO A 297 6.98 19.92 -13.13
N ALA A 298 7.14 19.29 -14.30
CA ALA A 298 6.12 19.22 -15.34
C ALA A 298 4.90 18.35 -14.97
N TYR A 299 5.04 17.49 -13.95
CA TYR A 299 4.00 16.58 -13.47
C TYR A 299 3.40 17.02 -12.13
N LEU A 300 3.79 18.19 -11.61
CA LEU A 300 3.29 18.70 -10.35
C LEU A 300 1.78 19.00 -10.48
N PRO A 301 0.90 18.33 -9.70
CA PRO A 301 -0.52 18.63 -9.74
C PRO A 301 -0.77 20.09 -9.30
N PRO A 302 -1.77 20.77 -9.89
CA PRO A 302 -2.26 22.04 -9.39
C PRO A 302 -2.52 21.96 -7.88
N GLU A 303 -2.39 23.08 -7.17
CA GLU A 303 -2.85 23.11 -5.78
C GLU A 303 -4.36 22.83 -5.78
N GLU A 304 -4.76 21.77 -5.06
CA GLU A 304 -6.16 21.39 -4.94
C GLU A 304 -6.91 22.53 -4.24
N GLU A 305 -7.86 23.17 -4.91
CA GLU A 305 -8.88 23.96 -4.23
C GLU A 305 -9.72 23.00 -3.36
N PRO A 306 -10.02 23.35 -2.09
CA PRO A 306 -10.78 22.47 -1.22
C PRO A 306 -12.19 22.25 -1.80
N GLY A 307 -12.43 21.07 -2.39
CA GLY A 307 -13.75 20.66 -2.88
C GLY A 307 -13.82 19.95 -4.23
N GLN A 308 -12.71 19.71 -4.93
CA GLN A 308 -12.74 18.94 -6.18
C GLN A 308 -11.61 17.92 -6.20
N ASN A 309 -11.84 16.65 -5.79
CA ASN A 309 -10.85 15.60 -6.05
C ASN A 309 -11.42 14.23 -6.43
N LYS A 310 -10.90 13.76 -7.56
CA LYS A 310 -10.95 12.41 -8.11
C LYS A 310 -9.98 11.48 -7.34
N ALA A 311 -10.21 11.26 -6.06
CA ALA A 311 -9.53 10.21 -5.30
C ALA A 311 -10.45 8.99 -5.21
N ALA A 312 -10.52 8.23 -6.30
CA ALA A 312 -10.87 6.81 -6.24
C ALA A 312 -9.57 6.02 -6.48
N PRO A 313 -9.41 4.82 -5.88
CA PRO A 313 -8.36 3.90 -6.31
C PRO A 313 -8.51 3.71 -7.82
N SER A 314 -7.39 3.56 -8.52
CA SER A 314 -7.33 3.32 -9.96
C SER A 314 -8.02 2.01 -10.36
N THR A 315 -9.35 1.97 -10.34
CA THR A 315 -10.14 1.26 -11.33
C THR A 315 -10.19 2.19 -12.54
N SER A 316 -9.99 1.66 -13.74
CA SER A 316 -9.98 2.45 -14.97
C SER A 316 -11.32 3.21 -15.09
N ALA A 317 -11.34 4.47 -14.65
CA ALA A 317 -12.50 5.33 -14.79
C ALA A 317 -12.62 5.64 -16.28
N LEU A 318 -13.55 4.96 -16.95
CA LEU A 318 -14.05 5.41 -18.23
C LEU A 318 -14.64 6.81 -18.00
N GLU A 319 -14.00 7.82 -18.57
CA GLU A 319 -14.35 9.24 -18.40
C GLU A 319 -15.76 9.52 -18.93
N MET A 320 -16.75 9.43 -18.05
CA MET A 320 -18.09 10.02 -18.22
C MET A 320 -18.67 10.40 -16.85
N ALA A 321 -17.96 11.18 -16.04
CA ALA A 321 -18.56 11.78 -14.84
C ALA A 321 -19.32 13.07 -15.24
N PRO A 322 -20.62 13.22 -14.91
CA PRO A 322 -21.32 14.50 -15.02
C PRO A 322 -20.68 15.54 -14.09
N GLU A 323 -20.63 16.82 -14.50
CA GLU A 323 -20.03 17.94 -13.75
C GLU A 323 -20.65 18.23 -12.35
N SER A 324 -21.61 17.43 -11.86
CA SER A 324 -22.32 17.67 -10.59
C SER A 324 -22.24 16.54 -9.54
N PHE A 325 -21.57 15.41 -9.81
CA PHE A 325 -21.49 14.32 -8.83
C PHE A 325 -20.22 14.40 -7.98
N ASP A 326 -20.36 14.86 -6.74
CA ASP A 326 -19.27 14.84 -5.76
C ASP A 326 -19.18 13.46 -5.11
N PHE A 327 -18.29 12.62 -5.63
CA PHE A 327 -18.05 11.26 -5.13
C PHE A 327 -17.79 11.22 -3.63
N ARG A 328 -16.97 12.14 -3.11
CA ARG A 328 -16.56 12.14 -1.71
C ARG A 328 -17.74 12.47 -0.80
N ALA A 329 -18.50 13.51 -1.16
CA ALA A 329 -19.70 13.88 -0.41
C ALA A 329 -20.75 12.76 -0.43
N GLU A 330 -20.97 12.14 -1.59
CA GLU A 330 -21.93 11.04 -1.74
C GLU A 330 -21.47 9.76 -1.02
N MET A 331 -20.15 9.49 -0.98
CA MET A 331 -19.58 8.39 -0.19
C MET A 331 -19.72 8.64 1.30
N ARG A 332 -19.49 9.88 1.75
CA ARG A 332 -19.73 10.27 3.15
C ARG A 332 -21.18 10.10 3.54
N LYS A 333 -22.13 10.62 2.75
CA LYS A 333 -23.56 10.44 3.00
C LYS A 333 -23.92 8.96 3.12
N THR A 334 -23.37 8.14 2.22
CA THR A 334 -23.57 6.69 2.26
C THR A 334 -23.04 6.11 3.57
N ARG A 335 -21.80 6.43 3.95
CA ARG A 335 -21.19 5.93 5.18
C ARG A 335 -21.96 6.30 6.44
N VAL A 336 -22.37 7.57 6.58
CA VAL A 336 -23.11 8.06 7.75
C VAL A 336 -24.47 7.36 7.91
N GLU A 337 -25.19 7.15 6.80
CA GLU A 337 -26.46 6.43 6.86
C GLU A 337 -26.26 4.95 7.19
N VAL A 338 -25.18 4.34 6.71
CA VAL A 338 -24.81 2.95 7.09
C VAL A 338 -24.52 2.87 8.59
N ASP A 339 -23.69 3.76 9.14
CA ASP A 339 -23.40 3.79 10.58
C ASP A 339 -24.72 3.90 11.39
N ARG A 340 -25.63 4.80 11.00
CA ARG A 340 -26.95 4.97 11.64
C ARG A 340 -27.79 3.70 11.60
N LEU A 341 -27.81 2.98 10.47
CA LEU A 341 -28.57 1.74 10.31
C LEU A 341 -27.97 0.61 11.17
N LEU A 342 -26.64 0.50 11.20
CA LEU A 342 -25.92 -0.49 12.00
C LEU A 342 -26.10 -0.25 13.51
N GLU A 343 -26.03 0.99 13.98
CA GLU A 343 -26.32 1.36 15.37
C GLU A 343 -27.74 0.97 15.81
N GLN A 344 -28.69 0.93 14.87
CA GLN A 344 -30.08 0.51 15.11
C GLN A 344 -30.27 -1.01 14.98
N GLY A 345 -29.20 -1.77 14.72
CA GLY A 345 -29.25 -3.22 14.49
C GLY A 345 -29.90 -3.61 13.16
N GLN A 346 -30.02 -2.68 12.21
CA GLN A 346 -30.70 -2.89 10.92
C GLN A 346 -29.70 -3.35 9.84
N ILE A 347 -29.05 -4.49 10.07
CA ILE A 347 -27.93 -5.01 9.26
C ILE A 347 -28.34 -5.20 7.80
N GLU A 348 -29.41 -5.94 7.53
CA GLU A 348 -29.84 -6.22 6.15
C GLU A 348 -30.30 -4.96 5.41
N GLN A 349 -30.80 -3.96 6.15
CA GLN A 349 -31.17 -2.67 5.58
C GLN A 349 -29.94 -1.85 5.21
N ALA A 350 -28.90 -1.86 6.05
CA ALA A 350 -27.61 -1.24 5.76
C ALA A 350 -26.98 -1.86 4.50
N GLU A 351 -26.98 -3.19 4.39
CA GLU A 351 -26.46 -3.91 3.23
C GLU A 351 -27.24 -3.61 1.95
N SER A 352 -28.58 -3.61 2.03
CA SER A 352 -29.44 -3.25 0.90
C SER A 352 -29.24 -1.80 0.47
N TYR A 353 -29.05 -0.89 1.43
CA TYR A 353 -28.77 0.51 1.16
C TYR A 353 -27.42 0.68 0.46
N MET A 354 -26.37 0.00 0.92
CA MET A 354 -25.05 0.03 0.27
C MET A 354 -25.10 -0.46 -1.18
N GLU A 355 -25.82 -1.54 -1.48
CA GLU A 355 -25.97 -2.01 -2.86
C GLU A 355 -26.72 -0.99 -3.72
N ALA A 356 -27.79 -0.38 -3.20
CA ALA A 356 -28.49 0.68 -3.93
C ALA A 356 -27.57 1.88 -4.20
N ARG A 357 -26.71 2.25 -3.25
CA ARG A 357 -25.74 3.34 -3.42
C ARG A 357 -24.63 2.97 -4.41
N ARG A 358 -24.17 1.72 -4.44
CA ARG A 358 -23.21 1.21 -5.43
C ARG A 358 -23.72 1.41 -6.87
N GLN A 359 -25.01 1.20 -7.10
CA GLN A 359 -25.63 1.44 -8.41
C GLN A 359 -25.65 2.93 -8.78
N VAL A 360 -25.92 3.82 -7.82
CA VAL A 360 -25.80 5.27 -8.04
C VAL A 360 -24.37 5.67 -8.41
N PHE A 361 -23.35 5.12 -7.73
CA PHE A 361 -21.95 5.36 -8.09
C PHE A 361 -21.66 4.90 -9.52
N TRP A 362 -22.13 3.71 -9.90
CA TRP A 362 -21.99 3.17 -11.25
C TRP A 362 -22.62 4.09 -12.32
N GLU A 363 -23.85 4.54 -12.08
CA GLU A 363 -24.57 5.46 -12.99
C GLU A 363 -23.84 6.80 -13.19
N ASN A 364 -23.00 7.20 -12.23
CA ASN A 364 -22.20 8.43 -12.28
C ASN A 364 -20.73 8.19 -12.69
N GLY A 365 -20.41 7.00 -13.23
CA GLY A 365 -19.09 6.67 -13.77
C GLY A 365 -18.08 6.15 -12.76
N PHE A 366 -18.49 5.84 -11.53
CA PHE A 366 -17.63 5.28 -10.48
C PHE A 366 -17.84 3.78 -10.36
N LEU A 367 -16.83 3.02 -10.82
CA LEU A 367 -16.85 1.57 -10.84
C LEU A 367 -16.49 1.01 -9.47
N ILE A 368 -17.51 0.70 -8.66
CA ILE A 368 -17.37 -0.03 -7.39
C ILE A 368 -17.92 -1.44 -7.58
N ARG A 369 -17.05 -2.46 -7.49
CA ARG A 369 -17.43 -3.87 -7.64
C ARG A 369 -18.39 -4.32 -6.54
N LYS A 370 -18.06 -4.00 -5.28
CA LYS A 370 -18.84 -4.37 -4.10
C LYS A 370 -18.70 -3.26 -3.05
N LEU A 371 -19.83 -2.84 -2.47
CA LEU A 371 -19.89 -1.82 -1.40
C LEU A 371 -20.54 -2.48 -0.17
N ASN A 372 -19.74 -2.68 0.88
CA ASN A 372 -20.16 -3.34 2.11
C ASN A 372 -19.33 -2.80 3.31
N GLN A 373 -19.49 -3.40 4.49
CA GLN A 373 -18.76 -3.02 5.70
C GLN A 373 -17.24 -3.15 5.52
N ALA A 374 -16.77 -4.22 4.85
CA ALA A 374 -15.34 -4.43 4.56
C ALA A 374 -14.76 -3.33 3.65
N TYR A 375 -15.52 -2.83 2.67
CA TYR A 375 -15.14 -1.66 1.86
C TYR A 375 -14.84 -0.46 2.76
N PHE A 376 -15.76 -0.14 3.66
CA PHE A 376 -15.62 1.01 4.54
C PHE A 376 -14.57 0.81 5.64
N ALA A 377 -14.37 -0.43 6.09
CA ALA A 377 -13.35 -0.77 7.09
C ALA A 377 -11.93 -0.56 6.54
N PHE A 378 -11.72 -0.85 5.24
CA PHE A 378 -10.45 -0.63 4.56
C PHE A 378 -10.28 0.83 4.12
N TYR A 379 -11.14 1.31 3.21
CA TYR A 379 -10.98 2.65 2.61
C TYR A 379 -11.27 3.79 3.60
N GLY A 380 -12.03 3.54 4.66
CA GLY A 380 -12.29 4.53 5.72
C GLY A 380 -11.08 4.82 6.60
N ALA A 381 -10.06 3.95 6.62
CA ALA A 381 -8.83 4.20 7.39
C ALA A 381 -7.96 5.31 6.77
N TYR A 382 -8.10 5.57 5.46
CA TYR A 382 -7.36 6.59 4.72
C TYR A 382 -8.09 7.94 4.76
N ASN A 383 -8.16 8.55 5.95
CA ASN A 383 -8.95 9.76 6.20
C ASN A 383 -8.08 11.03 6.29
N ASP A 384 -7.39 11.34 5.19
CA ASP A 384 -6.33 12.36 5.12
C ASP A 384 -6.75 13.67 4.45
N ALA A 385 -8.05 13.84 4.20
CA ALA A 385 -8.59 15.07 3.64
C ALA A 385 -9.86 15.51 4.40
N PRO A 386 -10.23 16.80 4.33
CA PRO A 386 -11.44 17.30 4.99
C PRO A 386 -12.70 16.60 4.47
N GLY A 387 -13.63 16.26 5.36
CA GLY A 387 -14.95 15.79 4.98
C GLY A 387 -15.19 14.26 5.00
N GLY A 388 -14.24 13.45 5.47
CA GLY A 388 -14.47 12.05 5.87
C GLY A 388 -14.62 11.01 4.76
N GLY A 389 -15.34 11.29 3.65
CA GLY A 389 -15.53 10.31 2.57
C GLY A 389 -15.98 8.93 3.11
N ALA A 390 -15.24 7.86 2.81
CA ALA A 390 -15.50 6.50 3.29
C ALA A 390 -15.37 6.34 4.83
N ALA A 391 -14.77 7.30 5.53
CA ALA A 391 -14.66 7.32 6.99
C ALA A 391 -15.89 7.91 7.69
N GLY A 392 -16.81 8.56 6.96
CA GLY A 392 -18.06 9.05 7.54
C GLY A 392 -17.86 10.12 8.61
N GLU A 393 -18.32 9.83 9.83
CA GLU A 393 -18.13 10.69 11.02
C GLU A 393 -17.00 10.22 11.96
N ASP A 394 -16.16 9.26 11.52
CA ASP A 394 -15.00 8.83 12.30
C ASP A 394 -14.11 10.03 12.66
N PRO A 395 -13.93 10.34 13.96
CA PRO A 395 -13.21 11.53 14.40
C PRO A 395 -11.68 11.37 14.37
N VAL A 396 -11.16 10.14 14.17
CA VAL A 396 -9.72 9.85 14.27
C VAL A 396 -8.92 10.54 13.17
N GLY A 397 -9.34 10.41 11.92
CA GLY A 397 -8.69 11.09 10.79
C GLY A 397 -8.66 12.62 10.93
N PRO A 398 -9.80 13.28 11.21
CA PRO A 398 -9.84 14.72 11.50
C PRO A 398 -8.94 15.13 12.66
N ALA A 399 -8.80 14.30 13.70
CA ALA A 399 -7.88 14.56 14.80
C ALA A 399 -6.41 14.56 14.32
N VAL A 400 -6.02 13.62 13.45
CA VAL A 400 -4.68 13.59 12.86
C VAL A 400 -4.43 14.81 11.97
N GLN A 401 -5.40 15.18 11.12
CA GLN A 401 -5.33 16.39 10.28
C GLN A 401 -5.17 17.65 11.15
N ALA A 402 -6.01 17.80 12.16
CA ALA A 402 -5.91 18.93 13.10
C ALA A 402 -4.57 18.93 13.86
N PHE A 403 -4.00 17.76 14.14
CA PHE A 403 -2.70 17.67 14.77
C PHE A 403 -1.59 18.07 13.80
N ARG A 404 -1.67 17.66 12.52
CA ARG A 404 -0.76 18.08 11.46
C ARG A 404 -0.77 19.61 11.28
N ASP A 405 -1.94 20.25 11.34
CA ASP A 405 -2.10 21.69 11.18
C ASP A 405 -1.40 22.53 12.27
N LYS A 406 -1.10 21.93 13.43
CA LYS A 406 -0.30 22.61 14.49
C LYS A 406 1.17 22.79 14.13
N PHE A 407 1.68 22.10 13.11
CA PHE A 407 3.10 22.10 12.77
C PHE A 407 3.35 22.81 11.44
N THR A 408 4.37 23.67 11.40
CA THR A 408 4.88 24.22 10.13
C THR A 408 5.76 23.21 9.39
N SER A 409 6.48 22.37 10.14
CA SER A 409 7.43 21.39 9.60
C SER A 409 6.87 19.98 9.67
N LEU A 410 6.93 19.26 8.54
CA LEU A 410 6.56 17.84 8.49
C LEU A 410 7.40 17.00 9.47
N SER A 411 8.67 17.33 9.65
CA SER A 411 9.53 16.56 10.56
C SER A 411 9.12 16.69 12.03
N ASP A 412 8.64 17.86 12.44
CA ASP A 412 8.21 18.07 13.83
C ASP A 412 6.89 17.34 14.10
N PHE A 413 5.97 17.38 13.12
CA PHE A 413 4.75 16.57 13.16
C PHE A 413 5.07 15.08 13.28
N LEU A 414 5.90 14.53 12.39
CA LEU A 414 6.23 13.10 12.39
C LEU A 414 6.99 12.66 13.65
N LYS A 415 7.87 13.52 14.19
CA LYS A 415 8.55 13.26 15.47
C LYS A 415 7.58 13.24 16.64
N ALA A 416 6.51 14.05 16.61
CA ALA A 416 5.52 14.09 17.67
C ALA A 416 4.52 12.94 17.58
N ILE A 417 3.88 12.74 16.42
CA ILE A 417 2.82 11.73 16.24
C ILE A 417 3.33 10.29 16.38
N ALA A 418 4.61 10.06 16.05
CA ALA A 418 5.27 8.78 16.23
C ALA A 418 5.13 8.16 17.63
N TRP A 419 4.96 8.99 18.67
CA TRP A 419 4.90 8.55 20.06
C TRP A 419 3.47 8.37 20.59
N VAL A 420 2.45 8.55 19.75
CA VAL A 420 1.06 8.27 20.11
C VAL A 420 0.88 6.77 20.34
N ASN A 421 0.30 6.40 21.49
CA ASN A 421 0.02 5.01 21.87
C ASN A 421 -1.47 4.71 22.00
N SER A 422 -2.32 5.72 21.94
CA SER A 422 -3.77 5.58 21.96
C SER A 422 -4.43 6.80 21.32
N TYR A 423 -5.70 6.67 20.92
CA TYR A 423 -6.47 7.81 20.45
C TYR A 423 -6.60 8.92 21.52
N ALA A 424 -6.71 8.54 22.80
CA ALA A 424 -6.73 9.50 23.91
C ALA A 424 -5.43 10.33 24.01
N ASP A 425 -4.27 9.72 23.73
CA ASP A 425 -3.00 10.46 23.72
C ASP A 425 -2.98 11.52 22.63
N LEU A 426 -3.48 11.20 21.42
CA LEU A 426 -3.61 12.18 20.33
C LEU A 426 -4.50 13.35 20.74
N LEU A 427 -5.65 13.08 21.37
CA LEU A 427 -6.54 14.13 21.88
C LEU A 427 -5.87 14.98 22.98
N GLY A 428 -5.04 14.36 23.82
CA GLY A 428 -4.22 15.06 24.81
C GLY A 428 -3.25 16.05 24.16
N LEU A 429 -2.56 15.63 23.09
CA LEU A 429 -1.63 16.47 22.32
C LEU A 429 -2.36 17.57 21.52
N LEU A 430 -3.62 17.37 21.15
CA LEU A 430 -4.47 18.39 20.54
C LEU A 430 -4.96 19.43 21.53
N SER A 431 -5.10 19.08 22.80
CA SER A 431 -5.61 19.97 23.85
C SER A 431 -4.52 20.81 24.53
N GLY A 432 -3.26 20.33 24.50
CA GLY A 432 -2.06 21.07 24.91
C GLY A 432 -1.53 21.97 23.81
#